data_AF-A0A2J0N7M7-F1
#
_entry.id   AF-A0A2J0N7M7-F1
#
_cell.length_a   1.000
_cell.length_b   1.000
_cell.length_c   1.000
_cell.angle_alpha   90.00
_cell.angle_beta   90.00
_cell.angle_gamma   90.00
#
_symmetry.space_group_name_H-M   'P 1'
#
loop_
_entity.id
_entity.type
_entity.pdbx_description
1 polymer ?
#
loop_
_entity_poly.entity_id
_entity_poly.type
_entity_poly.pdbx_seq_one_letter_code
_entity_poly.pdbx_strand_id
1 'polypeptide(L)'
;ATLGYSREDELLSDRLGAKYAYKAGYDPYAMVTFLKKLQAKDKSDMGPVFLRSHPYTSQRIQLMEKAMPSIISKADAGKIAKNSPELQTASNSIEGGPKDRSQTRVMCQKCRRIFPGTVNYCPYDGTKLGP
;
A
#
# COMPACT_ATOMS: atom_id res chain seq x y z
N ALA A 1 -8.07 -3.13 -28.69
CA ALA A 1 -7.81 -1.79 -28.16
C ALA A 1 -6.88 -1.92 -26.97
N THR A 2 -5.68 -1.34 -27.03
CA THR A 2 -4.74 -1.32 -25.90
C THR A 2 -5.29 -0.35 -24.86
N LEU A 3 -5.67 -0.85 -23.69
CA LEU A 3 -6.06 -0.02 -22.53
C LEU A 3 -4.79 0.65 -21.98
N GLY A 4 -4.28 1.64 -22.69
CA GLY A 4 -3.17 2.46 -22.23
C GLY A 4 -3.69 3.47 -21.21
N TYR A 5 -3.06 3.53 -20.04
CA TYR A 5 -3.31 4.59 -19.07
C TYR A 5 -2.81 5.95 -19.60
N SER A 6 -3.40 7.04 -19.12
CA SER A 6 -2.90 8.38 -19.48
C SER A 6 -1.52 8.62 -18.88
N ARG A 7 -0.74 9.55 -19.45
CA ARG A 7 0.60 9.89 -18.95
C ARG A 7 0.56 10.40 -17.51
N GLU A 8 -0.52 11.08 -17.15
CA GLU A 8 -0.77 11.61 -15.81
C GLU A 8 -1.03 10.48 -14.81
N ASP A 9 -1.73 9.43 -15.22
CA ASP A 9 -2.02 8.27 -14.38
C ASP A 9 -0.75 7.48 -14.06
N GLU A 10 0.14 7.32 -15.04
CA GLU A 10 1.47 6.73 -14.84
C GLU A 10 2.28 7.52 -13.80
N LEU A 11 2.28 8.85 -13.92
CA LEU A 11 3.02 9.72 -12.99
C LEU A 11 2.44 9.69 -11.58
N LEU A 12 1.11 9.63 -11.46
CA LEU A 12 0.45 9.47 -10.18
C LEU A 12 0.75 8.11 -9.57
N SER A 13 0.72 7.04 -10.36
CA SER A 13 1.05 5.69 -9.95
C SER A 13 2.49 5.61 -9.40
N ASP A 14 3.47 6.15 -10.14
CA ASP A 14 4.86 6.14 -9.71
C ASP A 14 5.05 6.91 -8.39
N ARG A 15 4.43 8.08 -8.26
CA ARG A 15 4.53 8.93 -7.05
C ARG A 15 3.92 8.25 -5.82
N LEU A 16 2.74 7.65 -5.99
CA LEU A 16 2.07 6.92 -4.92
C LEU A 16 2.84 5.65 -4.56
N GLY A 17 3.34 4.92 -5.56
CA GLY A 17 4.20 3.75 -5.38
C GLY A 17 5.44 4.07 -4.56
N ALA A 18 6.20 5.12 -4.93
CA ALA A 18 7.37 5.56 -4.18
C ALA A 18 7.03 5.97 -2.73
N LYS A 19 5.92 6.70 -2.54
CA LYS A 19 5.43 7.10 -1.20
C LYS A 19 5.11 5.89 -0.33
N TYR A 20 4.42 4.89 -0.86
CA TYR A 20 4.04 3.70 -0.10
C TYR A 20 5.23 2.77 0.15
N ALA A 21 6.12 2.60 -0.83
CA ALA A 21 7.36 1.86 -0.66
C ALA A 21 8.21 2.46 0.48
N TYR A 22 8.36 3.79 0.50
CA TYR A 22 9.06 4.47 1.60
C TYR A 22 8.38 4.29 2.96
N LYS A 23 7.05 4.39 3.01
CA LYS A 23 6.28 4.13 4.24
C LYS A 23 6.42 2.69 4.74
N ALA A 24 6.62 1.73 3.83
CA ALA A 24 6.86 0.32 4.16
C ALA A 24 8.31 0.03 4.56
N GLY A 25 9.20 1.04 4.57
CA GLY A 25 10.59 0.89 4.98
C GLY A 25 11.57 0.54 3.86
N TYR A 26 11.12 0.57 2.59
CA TYR A 26 12.02 0.41 1.45
C TYR A 26 12.80 1.70 1.15
N ASP A 27 13.95 1.55 0.49
CA ASP A 27 14.76 2.67 0.02
C ASP A 27 13.94 3.55 -0.93
N PRO A 28 13.81 4.86 -0.67
CA PRO A 28 13.07 5.76 -1.56
C PRO A 28 13.66 5.75 -2.98
N TYR A 29 14.98 5.62 -3.14
CA TYR A 29 15.67 5.63 -4.43
C TYR A 29 15.59 4.32 -5.22
N ALA A 30 15.02 3.28 -4.62
CA ALA A 30 14.82 2.00 -5.29
C ALA A 30 13.92 2.13 -6.53
N MET A 31 12.92 3.01 -6.49
CA MET A 31 12.00 3.22 -7.62
C MET A 31 12.73 3.82 -8.85
N VAL A 32 13.57 4.84 -8.63
CA VAL A 32 14.38 5.45 -9.70
C VAL A 32 15.36 4.42 -10.29
N THR A 33 15.98 3.63 -9.41
CA THR A 33 16.92 2.56 -9.82
C THR A 33 16.21 1.49 -10.64
N PHE A 34 14.99 1.10 -10.24
CA PHE A 34 14.15 0.16 -10.97
C PHE A 34 13.83 0.68 -12.37
N LEU A 35 13.36 1.93 -12.50
CA LEU A 35 13.04 2.55 -13.79
C LEU A 35 14.27 2.63 -14.71
N LYS A 36 15.45 3.01 -14.18
CA LYS A 36 16.71 3.02 -14.95
C LYS A 36 17.10 1.63 -15.47
N LYS A 37 16.97 0.60 -14.63
CA LYS A 37 17.23 -0.80 -15.03
C LYS A 37 16.22 -1.28 -16.08
N LEU A 38 14.97 -0.86 -15.97
CA LEU A 38 13.92 -1.20 -16.92
C LEU A 38 14.18 -0.54 -18.28
N GLN A 39 14.57 0.73 -18.30
CA GLN A 39 15.00 1.45 -19.51
C GLN A 39 16.17 0.77 -20.22
N ALA A 40 17.14 0.24 -19.46
CA ALA A 40 18.27 -0.47 -20.04
C ALA A 40 17.85 -1.79 -20.71
N LYS A 41 16.81 -2.46 -20.20
CA LYS A 41 16.29 -3.74 -20.71
C LYS A 41 15.27 -3.59 -21.83
N ASP A 42 14.61 -2.44 -21.94
CA ASP A 42 13.60 -2.17 -22.98
C ASP A 42 14.20 -2.02 -24.39
N LYS A 43 15.53 -1.99 -24.52
CA LYS A 43 16.24 -1.91 -25.81
C LYS A 43 16.22 -3.20 -26.64
N SER A 44 15.76 -4.31 -26.07
CA SER A 44 15.52 -5.55 -26.82
C SER A 44 14.05 -5.62 -27.25
N ASP A 45 13.78 -5.92 -28.52
CA ASP A 45 12.48 -5.88 -29.25
C ASP A 45 11.25 -6.54 -28.59
N MET A 46 11.41 -7.16 -27.41
CA MET A 46 10.35 -7.78 -26.63
C MET A 46 10.48 -7.36 -25.15
N GLY A 47 10.40 -6.06 -24.88
CA GLY A 47 10.31 -5.53 -23.52
C GLY A 47 9.24 -6.25 -22.68
N PRO A 48 9.38 -6.31 -21.33
CA PRO A 48 8.44 -6.99 -20.45
C PRO A 48 6.97 -6.67 -20.78
N VAL A 49 6.06 -7.64 -20.63
CA VAL A 49 4.60 -7.45 -20.89
C VAL A 49 4.04 -6.24 -20.13
N PHE A 50 4.61 -5.92 -18.97
CA PHE A 50 4.31 -4.73 -18.17
C PHE A 50 4.49 -3.41 -18.94
N LEU A 51 5.50 -3.29 -19.80
CA LEU A 51 5.77 -2.09 -20.59
C LEU A 51 4.77 -1.89 -21.74
N ARG A 52 3.96 -2.91 -22.05
CA ARG A 52 2.88 -2.79 -23.04
C ARG A 52 1.68 -2.01 -22.49
N SER A 53 1.39 -2.15 -21.20
CA SER A 53 0.31 -1.41 -20.51
C SER A 53 0.79 -0.10 -19.89
N HIS A 54 2.06 -0.05 -19.48
CA HIS A 54 2.70 1.13 -18.89
C HIS A 54 3.91 1.56 -19.75
N PRO A 55 3.69 2.11 -20.97
CA PRO A 55 4.77 2.46 -21.88
C PRO A 55 5.66 3.57 -21.34
N TYR A 56 6.94 3.48 -21.68
CA TYR A 56 7.98 4.32 -21.10
C TYR A 56 8.01 5.72 -21.71
N THR A 57 8.29 6.72 -20.86
CA THR A 57 8.79 8.03 -21.27
C THR A 57 9.96 8.37 -20.36
N SER A 58 11.11 8.70 -20.93
CA SER A 58 12.29 9.22 -20.21
C SER A 58 11.93 10.37 -19.24
N GLN A 59 10.84 11.07 -19.54
CA GLN A 59 10.21 12.10 -18.73
C GLN A 59 9.80 11.61 -17.33
N ARG A 60 9.37 10.34 -17.15
CA ARG A 60 9.00 9.77 -15.85
C ARG A 60 10.17 9.71 -14.87
N ILE A 61 11.36 9.31 -15.33
CA ILE A 61 12.56 9.30 -14.47
C ILE A 61 12.86 10.70 -13.96
N GLN A 62 12.90 11.68 -14.87
CA GLN A 62 13.25 13.06 -14.51
C GLN A 62 12.23 13.65 -13.53
N LEU A 63 10.94 13.39 -13.76
CA LEU A 63 9.88 13.85 -12.87
C LEU A 63 9.92 13.15 -11.51
N MET A 64 10.27 11.86 -11.48
CA MET A 64 10.45 11.12 -10.24
C MET A 64 11.64 11.65 -9.45
N GLU A 65 12.80 11.81 -10.08
CA GLU A 65 14.00 12.36 -9.45
C GLU A 65 13.74 13.75 -8.83
N LYS A 66 12.95 14.59 -9.50
CA LYS A 66 12.51 15.89 -8.95
C LYS A 66 11.51 15.77 -7.79
N ALA A 67 10.61 14.78 -7.82
CA ALA A 67 9.58 14.60 -6.80
C ALA A 67 10.11 13.95 -5.51
N MET A 68 11.19 13.16 -5.61
CA MET A 68 11.73 12.33 -4.55
C MET A 68 12.06 13.08 -3.24
N PRO A 69 12.76 14.23 -3.26
CA PRO A 69 12.99 15.00 -2.04
C PRO A 69 11.70 15.38 -1.31
N SER A 70 10.65 15.74 -2.06
CA SER A 70 9.34 16.09 -1.50
C SER A 70 8.62 14.86 -0.92
N ILE A 71 8.74 13.70 -1.58
CA ILE A 71 8.13 12.44 -1.12
C ILE A 71 8.75 12.02 0.22
N ILE A 72 10.09 12.06 0.32
CA ILE A 72 10.84 11.72 1.53
C ILE A 72 10.45 12.68 2.67
N SER A 73 10.56 13.99 2.43
CA SER A 73 10.23 15.02 3.43
C SER A 73 8.79 14.91 3.96
N LYS A 74 7.80 14.71 3.07
CA LYS A 74 6.39 14.54 3.48
C LYS A 74 6.16 13.23 4.24
N ALA A 75 6.86 12.17 3.89
CA ALA A 75 6.70 10.91 4.56
C ALA A 75 7.40 10.90 5.94
N ASP A 76 8.53 11.58 6.08
CA ASP A 76 9.20 11.79 7.36
C ASP A 76 8.42 12.73 8.27
N ALA A 77 7.88 13.81 7.75
CA ALA A 77 6.94 14.66 8.48
C ALA A 77 5.74 13.84 9.01
N GLY A 78 5.27 12.86 8.23
CA GLY A 78 4.23 11.92 8.66
C GLY A 78 4.69 10.91 9.72
N LYS A 79 5.97 10.53 9.76
CA LYS A 79 6.55 9.72 10.87
C LYS A 79 6.67 10.56 12.14
N ILE A 80 7.13 11.81 12.02
CA ILE A 80 7.25 12.75 13.15
C ILE A 80 5.88 13.06 13.73
N ALA A 81 4.87 13.35 12.90
CA ALA A 81 3.50 13.61 13.36
C ALA A 81 2.85 12.40 14.08
N LYS A 82 3.23 11.16 13.70
CA LYS A 82 2.80 9.95 14.41
C LYS A 82 3.54 9.72 15.72
N ASN A 83 4.76 10.24 15.82
CA ASN A 83 5.60 10.19 17.01
C ASN A 83 5.42 11.40 17.93
N SER A 84 4.50 12.32 17.62
CA SER A 84 4.15 13.44 18.49
C SER A 84 3.50 12.93 19.78
N PRO A 85 3.90 13.46 20.95
CA PRO A 85 3.40 13.00 22.25
C PRO A 85 1.86 13.08 22.35
N GLU A 86 1.21 14.07 21.73
CA GLU A 86 -0.26 14.23 21.76
C GLU A 86 -1.05 13.08 21.11
N LEU A 87 -0.50 12.40 20.08
CA LEU A 87 -1.18 11.27 19.43
C LEU A 87 -0.90 9.93 20.13
N GLN A 88 0.23 9.83 20.84
CA GLN A 88 0.54 8.69 21.71
C GLN A 88 -0.34 8.71 22.96
N THR A 89 -0.63 9.88 23.55
CA THR A 89 -1.58 9.98 24.65
C THR A 89 -3.00 9.60 24.21
N ALA A 90 -3.40 9.93 22.98
CA ALA A 90 -4.71 9.54 22.44
C ALA A 90 -4.81 8.03 22.16
N SER A 91 -3.72 7.36 21.76
CA SER A 91 -3.71 5.90 21.57
C SER A 91 -3.57 5.13 22.89
N ASN A 92 -2.87 5.69 23.87
CA ASN A 92 -2.73 5.13 25.22
C ASN A 92 -3.95 5.41 26.12
N SER A 93 -4.81 6.38 25.78
CA SER A 93 -6.03 6.70 26.54
C SER A 93 -7.29 5.97 26.04
N ILE A 94 -7.18 5.16 24.97
CA ILE A 94 -8.21 4.16 24.61
C ILE A 94 -8.01 2.89 25.45
N GLU A 95 -7.79 3.05 26.76
CA GLU A 95 -8.04 1.98 27.74
C GLU A 95 -9.25 2.33 28.64
N GLY A 96 -9.94 3.44 28.35
CA GLY A 96 -11.11 3.92 29.11
C GLY A 96 -12.41 4.15 28.31
N GLY A 97 -12.52 3.63 27.08
CA GLY A 97 -13.79 3.64 26.32
C GLY A 97 -14.80 2.62 26.88
N PRO A 98 -16.12 2.80 26.65
CA PRO A 98 -17.14 1.91 27.23
C PRO A 98 -16.79 0.49 26.82
N LYS A 99 -16.63 -0.42 27.79
CA LYS A 99 -16.33 -1.83 27.52
C LYS A 99 -17.51 -2.42 26.77
N ASP A 100 -17.48 -2.31 25.44
CA ASP A 100 -18.36 -3.03 24.53
C ASP A 100 -18.27 -4.50 24.95
N ARG A 101 -19.39 -5.04 25.41
CA ARG A 101 -19.49 -6.36 26.02
C ARG A 101 -18.93 -7.36 25.03
N SER A 102 -17.69 -7.81 25.29
CA SER A 102 -17.06 -9.02 24.77
C SER A 102 -17.68 -9.48 23.45
N GLN A 103 -17.23 -8.92 22.32
CA GLN A 103 -17.48 -9.54 21.03
C GLN A 103 -16.98 -10.99 21.13
N THR A 104 -17.89 -11.92 21.39
CA THR A 104 -17.58 -13.33 21.58
C THR A 104 -17.01 -13.83 20.27
N ARG A 105 -15.71 -14.12 20.24
CA ARG A 105 -15.08 -14.66 19.04
C ARG A 105 -15.57 -16.09 18.84
N VAL A 106 -16.06 -16.43 17.65
CA VAL A 106 -16.50 -17.79 17.33
C VAL A 106 -15.56 -18.43 16.34
N MET A 107 -15.18 -19.67 16.62
CA MET A 107 -14.33 -20.47 15.76
C MET A 107 -15.17 -21.32 14.81
N CYS A 108 -14.82 -21.27 13.52
CA CYS A 108 -15.35 -22.21 12.54
C CYS A 108 -14.72 -23.60 12.76
N GLN A 109 -15.54 -24.63 12.97
CA GLN A 109 -15.04 -26.00 13.15
C GLN A 109 -14.46 -26.61 11.86
N LYS A 110 -14.82 -26.07 10.68
CA LYS A 110 -14.36 -26.58 9.38
C LYS A 110 -13.03 -25.96 8.93
N CYS A 111 -12.95 -24.63 8.86
CA CYS A 111 -11.70 -23.94 8.48
C CYS A 111 -10.78 -23.59 9.66
N ARG A 112 -11.18 -23.86 10.91
CA ARG A 112 -10.43 -23.55 12.15
C ARG A 112 -10.04 -22.07 12.32
N ARG A 113 -10.68 -21.17 11.57
CA ARG A 113 -10.48 -19.72 11.67
C ARG A 113 -11.44 -19.12 12.69
N ILE A 114 -10.98 -18.05 13.32
CA ILE A 114 -11.72 -17.33 14.35
C ILE A 114 -12.30 -16.05 13.74
N PHE A 115 -13.58 -15.81 13.98
CA PHE A 115 -14.33 -14.69 13.45
C PHE A 115 -14.97 -13.87 14.58
N PRO A 116 -15.30 -12.59 14.35
CA PRO A 116 -16.08 -11.81 15.31
C PRO A 116 -17.49 -12.42 15.47
N GLY A 117 -18.03 -12.42 16.69
CA GLY A 117 -19.37 -12.98 16.99
C GLY A 117 -20.55 -12.27 16.34
N THR A 118 -20.29 -11.28 15.48
CA THR A 118 -21.28 -10.59 14.66
C THR A 118 -21.57 -11.31 13.34
N VAL A 119 -20.72 -12.27 12.92
CA VAL A 119 -20.93 -13.04 11.68
C VAL A 119 -21.61 -14.38 11.95
N ASN A 120 -22.74 -14.62 11.28
CA ASN A 120 -23.52 -15.85 11.43
C ASN A 120 -23.03 -17.01 10.55
N TYR A 121 -22.27 -16.71 9.48
CA TYR A 121 -21.78 -17.67 8.52
C TYR A 121 -20.30 -17.43 8.20
N CYS A 122 -19.56 -18.52 7.96
CA CYS A 122 -18.17 -18.46 7.51
C CYS A 122 -18.10 -17.95 6.05
N PRO A 123 -17.35 -16.86 5.76
CA PRO A 123 -17.22 -16.34 4.39
C PRO A 123 -16.53 -17.29 3.40
N TYR A 124 -15.81 -18.29 3.91
CA TYR A 124 -15.02 -19.22 3.10
C TYR A 124 -15.78 -20.52 2.84
N ASP A 125 -16.49 -21.03 3.85
CA ASP A 125 -17.06 -22.37 3.81
C ASP A 125 -18.60 -22.40 3.92
N GLY A 126 -19.23 -21.26 4.17
CA GLY A 126 -20.68 -21.15 4.38
C GLY A 126 -21.20 -21.81 5.67
N THR A 127 -20.31 -22.34 6.52
CA THR A 127 -20.69 -23.00 7.78
C THR A 127 -21.26 -21.99 8.78
N LYS A 128 -22.35 -22.35 9.45
CA LYS A 128 -22.95 -21.54 10.51
C LYS A 128 -22.01 -21.43 11.72
N LEU A 129 -21.75 -20.22 12.21
CA LEU A 129 -20.80 -19.90 13.28
C LEU A 129 -21.48 -19.60 14.62
N GLY A 130 -22.67 -20.13 14.85
CA GLY A 130 -23.44 -19.94 16.09
C GLY A 130 -24.73 -20.75 16.04
N PRO A 131 -25.52 -20.76 17.13
CA PRO A 131 -26.89 -21.27 17.08
C PRO A 131 -27.73 -20.59 16.00
#